data_AF-A0A2V8N048-F1
#
_entry.id   AF-A0A2V8N048-F1
#
_cell.length_a   1.000
_cell.length_b   1.000
_cell.length_c   1.000
_cell.angle_alpha   90.00
_cell.angle_beta   90.00
_cell.angle_gamma   90.00
#
_symmetry.space_group_name_H-M   'P 1'
#
loop_
_entity.id
_entity.type
_entity.pdbx_description
1 polymer ?
#
loop_
_entity_poly.entity_id
_entity_poly.type
_entity_poly.pdbx_seq_one_letter_code
_entity_poly.pdbx_strand_id
1 'polypeptide(L)'
;NMLSRWTNFLTTDGEKPERNRDMEFVMLPETTRDEMIAYWERGWKCVFDAVEPLRPDDLMRTVRIRGQDHTVVQAINRQLAHYAYHAGQIVYLAKHFRSSEWQTLSVPKNKSAEFNARMSVRSPRVSKG
;
A
#
# COMPACT_ATOMS: atom_id res chain seq x y z
N ASN A 1 1.57 -11.83 -1.20
CA ASN A 1 1.11 -10.99 -2.35
C ASN A 1 2.19 -10.06 -2.91
N MET A 2 2.67 -9.04 -2.16
CA MET A 2 3.66 -8.06 -2.66
C MET A 2 4.91 -8.71 -3.25
N LEU A 3 5.58 -9.58 -2.49
CA LEU A 3 6.79 -10.29 -2.94
C LEU A 3 6.59 -10.98 -4.29
N SER A 4 5.42 -11.58 -4.52
CA SER A 4 5.12 -12.27 -5.77
C SER A 4 4.91 -11.31 -6.95
N ARG A 5 4.24 -10.17 -6.71
CA ARG A 5 3.87 -9.21 -7.75
C ARG A 5 5.07 -8.36 -8.20
N TRP A 6 5.99 -8.05 -7.29
CA TRP A 6 7.03 -7.05 -7.51
C TRP A 6 8.44 -7.61 -7.68
N THR A 7 8.73 -8.82 -7.20
CA THR A 7 10.01 -9.48 -7.51
C THR A 7 10.12 -9.64 -9.02
N ASN A 8 11.21 -9.17 -9.63
CA ASN A 8 11.44 -9.25 -11.07
C ASN A 8 10.24 -8.71 -11.90
N PHE A 9 9.65 -7.59 -11.45
CA PHE A 9 8.39 -7.01 -11.93
C PHE A 9 8.30 -6.88 -13.46
N LEU A 10 9.37 -6.43 -14.11
CA LEU A 10 9.40 -6.17 -15.55
C LEU A 10 9.73 -7.41 -16.41
N THR A 11 10.13 -8.52 -15.79
CA THR A 11 10.76 -9.64 -16.52
C THR A 11 10.10 -10.99 -16.28
N THR A 12 9.24 -11.11 -15.27
CA THR A 12 8.59 -12.39 -14.91
C THR A 12 7.12 -12.17 -14.59
N ASP A 13 6.34 -13.25 -14.64
CA ASP A 13 4.93 -13.19 -14.25
C ASP A 13 4.79 -12.78 -12.77
N GLY A 14 3.89 -11.86 -12.46
CA GLY A 14 3.60 -11.41 -11.10
C GLY A 14 2.95 -12.46 -10.19
N GLU A 15 2.72 -13.69 -10.66
CA GLU A 15 2.39 -14.85 -9.84
C GLU A 15 3.58 -15.83 -9.86
N LYS A 16 4.42 -15.73 -8.83
CA LYS A 16 5.62 -16.56 -8.71
C LYS A 16 5.29 -18.01 -8.36
N PRO A 17 5.96 -19.01 -8.97
CA PRO A 17 5.73 -20.43 -8.70
C PRO A 17 5.86 -20.81 -7.22
N GLU A 18 6.78 -20.16 -6.50
CA GLU A 18 7.04 -20.38 -5.08
C GLU A 18 6.01 -19.70 -4.16
N ARG A 19 5.03 -18.97 -4.70
CA ARG A 19 3.97 -18.36 -3.87
C ARG A 19 3.01 -19.43 -3.37
N ASN A 20 3.14 -19.78 -2.10
CA ASN A 20 2.12 -20.54 -1.39
C ASN A 20 1.08 -19.60 -0.77
N ARG A 21 -0.05 -19.41 -1.48
CA ARG A 21 -1.12 -18.52 -1.03
C ARG A 21 -1.71 -18.94 0.31
N ASP A 22 -1.89 -20.23 0.54
CA ASP A 22 -2.61 -20.71 1.74
C ASP A 22 -1.78 -20.45 3.00
N MET A 23 -0.46 -20.60 2.90
CA MET A 23 0.46 -20.24 3.97
C MET A 23 0.51 -18.74 4.26
N GLU A 24 0.07 -17.85 3.35
CA GLU A 24 -0.03 -16.41 3.65
C GLU A 24 -1.10 -16.10 4.73
N PHE A 25 -1.99 -17.05 5.05
CA PHE A 25 -3.05 -16.92 6.05
C PHE A 25 -2.79 -17.74 7.32
N VAL A 26 -1.67 -18.45 7.39
CA VAL A 26 -1.29 -19.25 8.55
C VAL A 26 -0.37 -18.42 9.44
N MET A 27 -0.83 -18.09 10.65
CA MET A 27 0.05 -17.62 11.72
C MET A 27 0.52 -18.81 12.53
N LEU A 28 1.84 -19.00 12.61
CA LEU A 28 2.41 -20.01 13.49
C LEU A 28 2.30 -19.53 14.95
N PRO A 29 2.10 -20.43 15.93
CA PRO A 29 1.98 -20.05 17.34
C PRO A 29 3.09 -19.14 17.87
N GLU A 30 4.30 -19.28 17.33
CA GLU A 30 5.50 -18.53 17.67
C GLU A 30 5.65 -17.18 16.94
N THR A 31 4.74 -16.84 16.01
CA THR A 31 4.85 -15.61 15.22
C THR A 31 4.71 -14.38 16.11
N THR A 32 5.79 -13.61 16.19
CA THR A 32 5.85 -12.38 16.98
C THR A 32 5.37 -11.16 16.19
N ARG A 33 5.03 -10.09 16.92
CA ARG A 33 4.71 -8.80 16.30
C ARG A 33 5.86 -8.27 15.45
N ASP A 34 7.10 -8.41 15.93
CA ASP A 34 8.28 -7.88 15.24
C ASP A 34 8.56 -8.64 13.93
N GLU A 35 8.34 -9.95 13.91
CA GLU A 35 8.41 -10.74 12.68
C GLU A 35 7.32 -10.34 11.68
N MET A 36 6.10 -10.08 12.15
CA MET A 36 5.00 -9.60 11.32
C MET A 36 5.35 -8.23 10.70
N ILE A 37 5.87 -7.29 11.49
CA ILE A 37 6.31 -5.98 11.00
C ILE A 37 7.48 -6.14 10.04
N ALA A 38 8.47 -6.98 10.34
CA ALA A 38 9.57 -7.24 9.43
C ALA A 38 9.09 -7.83 8.10
N TYR A 39 8.10 -8.73 8.11
CA TYR A 39 7.48 -9.26 6.90
C TYR A 39 6.76 -8.17 6.09
N TRP A 40 6.03 -7.29 6.77
CA TRP A 40 5.37 -6.13 6.16
C TRP A 40 6.38 -5.19 5.48
N GLU A 41 7.46 -4.81 6.19
CA GLU A 41 8.51 -3.94 5.67
C GLU A 41 9.25 -4.56 4.48
N ARG A 42 9.54 -5.88 4.53
CA ARG A 42 10.10 -6.60 3.37
C ARG A 42 9.21 -6.51 2.14
N GLY A 43 7.89 -6.61 2.32
CA GLY A 43 6.91 -6.45 1.24
C GLY A 43 6.98 -5.07 0.60
N TRP A 44 6.96 -4.00 1.40
CA TRP A 44 7.04 -2.63 0.90
C TRP A 44 8.38 -2.30 0.27
N LYS A 45 9.49 -2.74 0.86
CA LYS A 45 10.80 -2.59 0.25
C LYS A 45 10.83 -3.18 -1.16
N CYS A 46 10.29 -4.39 -1.35
CA CYS A 46 10.20 -5.01 -2.67
C CYS A 46 9.36 -4.20 -3.66
N VAL A 47 8.26 -3.56 -3.21
CA VAL A 47 7.45 -2.66 -4.04
C VAL A 47 8.28 -1.44 -4.47
N PHE A 48 8.92 -0.76 -3.51
CA PHE A 48 9.66 0.47 -3.81
C PHE A 48 10.89 0.20 -4.68
N ASP A 49 11.66 -0.84 -4.39
CA ASP A 49 12.81 -1.26 -5.21
C ASP A 49 12.41 -1.53 -6.67
N ALA A 50 11.17 -2.00 -6.91
CA ALA A 50 10.66 -2.27 -8.25
C ALA A 50 10.10 -1.02 -8.97
N VAL A 51 9.57 -0.05 -8.22
CA VAL A 51 8.91 1.15 -8.77
C VAL A 51 9.89 2.31 -8.96
N GLU A 52 10.81 2.52 -8.01
CA GLU A 52 11.74 3.64 -7.99
C GLU A 52 12.62 3.80 -9.25
N PRO A 53 13.13 2.73 -9.90
CA PRO A 53 13.93 2.88 -11.11
C PRO A 53 13.11 3.09 -12.39
N LEU A 54 11.76 3.03 -12.33
CA LEU A 54 10.92 3.15 -13.52
C LEU A 54 11.02 4.55 -14.14
N ARG A 55 11.08 4.59 -15.46
CA ARG A 55 11.03 5.80 -16.26
C ARG A 55 9.65 5.99 -16.90
N PRO A 56 9.30 7.20 -17.36
CA PRO A 56 8.04 7.42 -18.08
C PRO A 56 7.81 6.44 -19.24
N ASP A 57 8.88 6.12 -19.97
CA ASP A 57 8.83 5.19 -21.10
C ASP A 57 8.51 3.74 -20.68
N ASP A 58 8.76 3.38 -19.42
CA ASP A 58 8.43 2.05 -18.90
C ASP A 58 6.94 1.86 -18.64
N LEU A 59 6.18 2.94 -18.43
CA LEU A 59 4.79 2.87 -17.95
C LEU A 59 3.84 2.14 -18.91
N MET A 60 4.17 2.13 -20.20
CA MET A 60 3.40 1.46 -21.25
C MET A 60 3.95 0.08 -21.62
N ARG A 61 5.05 -0.36 -21.02
CA ARG A 61 5.59 -1.71 -21.25
C ARG A 61 4.60 -2.77 -20.75
N THR A 62 4.52 -3.88 -21.47
CA THR A 62 3.74 -5.03 -21.06
C THR A 62 4.45 -5.79 -19.94
N VAL A 63 3.73 -6.06 -18.86
CA VAL A 63 4.06 -7.00 -17.78
C VAL A 63 2.93 -8.02 -17.68
N ARG A 64 3.21 -9.17 -17.07
CA ARG A 64 2.22 -10.25 -16.97
C ARG A 64 1.86 -10.55 -15.52
N ILE A 65 0.59 -10.76 -15.27
CA ILE A 65 0.04 -11.10 -13.95
C ILE A 65 -0.90 -12.28 -14.16
N ARG A 66 -0.51 -13.48 -13.71
CA ARG A 66 -1.29 -14.73 -13.90
C ARG A 66 -1.58 -15.02 -15.37
N GLY A 67 -0.57 -14.87 -16.23
CA GLY A 67 -0.69 -15.10 -17.65
C GLY A 67 -1.45 -14.01 -18.42
N GLN A 68 -1.95 -12.96 -17.74
CA GLN A 68 -2.66 -11.85 -18.37
C GLN A 68 -1.76 -10.63 -18.55
N ASP A 69 -1.76 -10.09 -19.75
CA ASP A 69 -0.97 -8.91 -20.11
C ASP A 69 -1.60 -7.65 -19.54
N HIS A 70 -0.74 -6.80 -18.98
CA HIS A 70 -1.06 -5.48 -18.49
C HIS A 70 0.06 -4.51 -18.86
N THR A 71 -0.27 -3.24 -19.04
CA THR A 71 0.76 -2.19 -18.97
C THR A 71 1.29 -2.07 -17.53
N VAL A 72 2.51 -1.58 -17.37
CA VAL A 72 3.09 -1.26 -16.06
C VAL A 72 2.15 -0.36 -15.25
N VAL A 73 1.57 0.67 -15.85
CA VAL A 73 0.62 1.56 -15.16
C VAL A 73 -0.66 0.84 -14.71
N GLN A 74 -1.20 -0.09 -15.50
CA GLN A 74 -2.34 -0.91 -15.10
C GLN A 74 -1.99 -1.83 -13.92
N ALA A 75 -0.81 -2.46 -13.96
CA ALA A 75 -0.33 -3.31 -12.87
C ALA A 75 -0.15 -2.52 -11.56
N ILE A 76 0.45 -1.32 -11.62
CA ILE A 76 0.61 -0.42 -10.47
C ILE A 76 -0.77 -0.05 -9.90
N ASN A 77 -1.70 0.43 -10.73
CA ASN A 77 -3.03 0.85 -10.28
C ASN A 77 -3.82 -0.30 -9.65
N ARG A 78 -3.74 -1.50 -10.25
CA ARG A 78 -4.36 -2.71 -9.70
C ARG A 78 -3.84 -3.01 -8.30
N GLN A 79 -2.53 -2.95 -8.10
CA GLN A 79 -1.90 -3.23 -6.81
C GLN A 79 -2.18 -2.12 -5.78
N LEU A 80 -2.15 -0.85 -6.19
CA LEU A 80 -2.50 0.28 -5.34
C LEU A 80 -3.94 0.15 -4.79
N ALA A 81 -4.91 -0.11 -5.65
CA ALA A 81 -6.30 -0.29 -5.25
C ALA A 81 -6.47 -1.48 -4.28
N HIS A 82 -5.78 -2.59 -4.56
CA HIS A 82 -5.77 -3.76 -3.69
C HIS A 82 -5.17 -3.47 -2.31
N TYR A 83 -4.06 -2.72 -2.24
CA TYR A 83 -3.44 -2.37 -0.96
C TYR A 83 -4.29 -1.37 -0.17
N ALA A 84 -4.88 -0.37 -0.83
CA ALA A 84 -5.80 0.56 -0.19
C ALA A 84 -7.00 -0.17 0.42
N TYR A 85 -7.56 -1.17 -0.29
CA TYR A 85 -8.65 -2.00 0.21
C TYR A 85 -8.27 -2.74 1.50
N HIS A 86 -7.14 -3.45 1.50
CA HIS A 86 -6.70 -4.21 2.68
C HIS A 86 -6.27 -3.32 3.85
N ALA A 87 -5.60 -2.19 3.58
CA ALA A 87 -5.30 -1.20 4.61
C ALA A 87 -6.60 -0.67 5.25
N GLY A 88 -7.63 -0.42 4.44
CA GLY A 88 -8.97 -0.06 4.92
C GLY A 88 -9.59 -1.12 5.82
N GLN A 89 -9.49 -2.41 5.46
CA GLN A 89 -9.96 -3.51 6.31
C GLN A 89 -9.25 -3.55 7.67
N ILE A 90 -7.93 -3.38 7.69
CA ILE A 90 -7.14 -3.32 8.93
C ILE A 90 -7.59 -2.15 9.81
N VAL A 91 -7.72 -0.96 9.23
CA VAL A 91 -8.20 0.24 9.93
C VAL A 91 -9.62 0.03 10.48
N TYR A 92 -10.50 -0.59 9.71
CA TYR A 92 -11.86 -0.88 10.14
C TYR A 92 -11.90 -1.83 11.35
N LEU A 93 -11.11 -2.90 11.32
CA LEU A 93 -10.99 -3.82 12.44
C LEU A 93 -10.38 -3.13 13.67
N ALA A 94 -9.31 -2.37 13.50
CA ALA A 94 -8.70 -1.62 14.59
C ALA A 94 -9.69 -0.63 15.22
N LYS A 95 -10.49 0.06 14.40
CA LYS A 95 -11.58 0.93 14.88
C LYS A 95 -12.62 0.16 15.67
N HIS A 96 -13.04 -1.00 15.18
CA HIS A 96 -14.01 -1.85 15.88
C HIS A 96 -13.47 -2.30 17.25
N PHE A 97 -12.23 -2.78 17.31
CA PHE A 97 -11.61 -3.27 18.55
C PHE A 97 -11.33 -2.15 19.57
N ARG A 98 -10.93 -0.96 19.12
CA ARG A 98 -10.69 0.18 20.02
C ARG A 98 -11.98 0.87 20.46
N SER A 99 -13.06 0.75 19.69
CA SER A 99 -14.39 1.29 20.03
C SER A 99 -14.33 2.74 20.52
N SER A 100 -14.71 3.02 21.77
CA SER A 100 -14.70 4.34 22.39
C SER A 100 -13.30 4.96 22.53
N GLU A 101 -12.24 4.15 22.53
CA GLU A 101 -10.85 4.62 22.59
C GLU A 101 -10.28 5.00 21.21
N TRP A 102 -11.01 4.71 20.12
CA TRP A 102 -10.52 4.98 18.77
C TRP A 102 -10.22 6.46 18.56
N GLN A 103 -8.98 6.74 18.18
CA GLN A 103 -8.57 8.07 17.75
C GLN A 103 -8.73 8.20 16.24
N THR A 104 -9.45 9.22 15.78
CA THR A 104 -9.67 9.44 14.35
C THR A 104 -8.33 9.68 13.63
N LEU A 105 -8.12 8.98 12.51
CA LEU A 105 -6.94 9.13 11.65
C LEU A 105 -7.06 10.32 10.68
N SER A 106 -8.22 10.96 10.65
CA SER A 106 -8.53 12.12 9.83
C SER A 106 -9.20 13.22 10.66
N VAL A 107 -9.61 14.30 10.01
CA VAL A 107 -10.30 15.41 10.66
C VAL A 107 -11.55 14.91 11.38
N PRO A 108 -11.69 15.14 12.71
CA PRO A 108 -12.85 14.71 13.46
C PRO A 108 -14.16 15.28 12.87
N LYS A 109 -15.26 14.54 13.07
CA LYS A 109 -16.59 14.98 12.64
C LYS A 109 -16.88 16.38 13.20
N ASN A 110 -17.38 17.28 12.34
CA ASN A 110 -17.68 18.68 12.65
C ASN A 110 -16.46 19.57 13.02
N LYS A 111 -15.22 19.11 12.76
CA LYS A 111 -14.00 19.88 13.04
C LYS A 111 -13.23 20.35 11.80
N SER A 112 -13.84 20.27 10.61
CA SER A 112 -13.23 20.70 9.34
C SER A 112 -12.90 22.19 9.29
N ALA A 113 -13.79 23.06 9.76
CA ALA A 113 -13.55 24.50 9.79
C ALA A 113 -12.35 24.87 10.69
N GLU A 114 -12.28 24.28 11.88
CA GLU A 114 -11.17 24.48 12.83
C GLU A 114 -9.84 23.97 12.24
N PHE A 115 -9.85 22.80 11.60
CA PHE A 115 -8.69 22.24 10.92
C PHE A 115 -8.19 23.14 9.78
N ASN A 116 -9.09 23.59 8.91
CA ASN A 116 -8.75 24.44 7.77
C ASN A 116 -8.19 25.80 8.20
N ALA A 117 -8.75 26.41 9.26
CA ALA A 117 -8.22 27.64 9.84
C ALA A 117 -6.77 27.45 10.30
N ARG A 118 -6.46 26.37 11.03
CA ARG A 118 -5.08 26.05 11.47
C ARG A 118 -4.11 25.85 10.30
N MET A 119 -4.55 25.18 9.23
CA MET A 119 -3.72 24.96 8.04
C MET A 119 -3.43 26.26 7.28
N SER A 120 -4.42 27.15 7.16
CA SER A 120 -4.26 28.44 6.51
C SER A 120 -3.29 29.38 7.24
N VAL A 121 -3.18 29.26 8.57
CA VAL A 121 -2.22 30.01 9.38
C VAL A 121 -0.79 29.44 9.24
N ARG A 122 -0.65 28.13 8.98
CA ARG A 122 0.65 27.47 8.78
C ARG A 122 1.26 27.66 7.39
N SER A 123 0.49 28.05 6.40
CA SER A 123 0.98 28.38 5.06
C SER A 123 0.82 29.89 4.82
N PRO A 124 1.86 30.71 5.07
CA PRO A 124 1.84 32.09 4.59
C PRO A 124 1.65 32.03 3.07
N ARG A 125 0.55 32.61 2.57
CA ARG A 125 0.39 32.84 1.13
C ARG A 125 1.60 33.62 0.67
N VAL A 126 2.49 32.99 -0.09
CA VAL A 126 3.50 33.70 -0.87
C VAL A 126 2.73 34.43 -1.97
N SER A 127 2.35 35.67 -1.70
CA SER A 127 1.88 36.58 -2.74
C SER A 127 3.06 36.91 -3.64
N LYS A 128 3.14 36.26 -4.81
CA LYS A 128 3.96 36.78 -5.90
C LYS A 128 3.22 38.02 -6.44
N GLY A 129 3.80 39.19 -6.21
CA GLY A 129 3.49 40.42 -6.94
C GLY A 129 4.12 40.40 -8.34
#